data_AF-A0A453C3E5-F1
#
_entry.id   AF-A0A453C3E5-F1
#
_cell.length_a   1.000
_cell.length_b   1.000
_cell.length_c   1.000
_cell.angle_alpha   90.00
_cell.angle_beta   90.00
_cell.angle_gamma   90.00
#
_symmetry.space_group_name_H-M   'P 1'
#
loop_
_entity.id
_entity.type
_entity.pdbx_description
1 polymer ?
#
loop_
_entity_poly.entity_id
_entity_poly.type
_entity_poly.pdbx_seq_one_letter_code
_entity_poly.pdbx_strand_id
1 'polypeptide(L)'
;TLEAFADRQLYSCSVLTVVLGLLSGRQKRRGVTGGGGTMPTPTPAQQRVAQLEEELKKERGENYRVVQLEEELRTERGGAEKVQLLEREVERAKESERKMLESLIYQTKQLEQTKISLEEAKLEMATLQQSNRSLEARRGVMDQRSVKDLMFGGADEEIRALRADLRAAMQGEERSRKALDDLSLALSDVTMEAKQVKRWLSDTQAELEAANAEAARLRGELAAAETRLREQHRCRLEAEESAAAWGDKERVFLECVRAAEEEVNLARQENTKLVESQRVIRDENARLRDILKQAVGEANVVKESLELARVENARLNDVVAEKEGALQSLRQEHECIKVSEAAAQGSLKELNSLLAATTTTACSTPVSSATTAPVAPECGFDQRHLPNGRLVASAKGTPETGSRRWMAEKPRTPSGRSYSIGEPAKFKGVGYSQSARMGSLNPKDRMFASLSNMADLKSAAADAAMDDYDDDEFDHIDESHYVGMEHSMNGKKKRPILRKFGDLFRRKSFYKANLAPVHT
;
A
#
# COMPACT_ATOMS: atom_id res chain seq x y z
N THR A 1 -12.01 -34.78 24.76
CA THR A 1 -11.51 -33.72 23.85
C THR A 1 -10.56 -32.77 24.55
N LEU A 2 -10.91 -32.21 25.72
CA LEU A 2 -10.03 -31.29 26.46
C LEU A 2 -8.67 -31.90 26.87
N GLU A 3 -8.62 -33.14 27.33
CA GLU A 3 -7.36 -33.81 27.73
C GLU A 3 -6.33 -33.88 26.60
N ALA A 4 -6.77 -34.21 25.38
CA ALA A 4 -5.90 -34.26 24.19
C ALA A 4 -5.29 -32.90 23.80
N PHE A 5 -5.80 -31.79 24.36
CA PHE A 5 -5.22 -30.46 24.21
C PHE A 5 -4.19 -30.17 25.31
N ALA A 6 -4.43 -30.64 26.54
CA ALA A 6 -3.49 -30.56 27.66
C ALA A 6 -2.20 -31.36 27.39
N ASP A 7 -2.31 -32.60 26.91
CA ASP A 7 -1.16 -33.44 26.57
C ASP A 7 -0.27 -32.81 25.49
N ARG A 8 -0.88 -32.15 24.48
CA ARG A 8 -0.14 -31.42 23.44
C ARG A 8 0.63 -30.22 24.01
N GLN A 9 0.05 -29.48 24.96
CA GLN A 9 0.75 -28.37 25.61
C GLN A 9 1.91 -28.85 26.49
N LEU A 10 1.72 -29.94 27.24
CA LEU A 10 2.78 -30.55 28.06
C LEU A 10 3.95 -31.08 27.20
N TYR A 11 3.65 -31.72 26.07
CA TYR A 11 4.69 -32.13 25.10
C TYR A 11 5.44 -30.93 24.51
N SER A 12 4.73 -29.86 24.13
CA SER A 12 5.33 -28.64 23.58
C SER A 12 6.32 -28.00 24.56
N CYS A 13 5.88 -27.75 25.80
CA CYS A 13 6.71 -27.14 26.84
C CYS A 13 7.95 -28.00 27.19
N SER A 14 7.80 -29.32 27.22
CA SER A 14 8.92 -30.24 27.47
C SER A 14 9.97 -30.18 26.35
N VAL A 15 9.54 -30.21 25.08
CA VAL A 15 10.44 -30.10 23.92
C VAL A 15 11.16 -28.74 23.88
N LEU A 16 10.45 -27.62 24.11
CA LEU A 16 11.09 -26.30 24.20
C LEU A 16 12.15 -26.24 25.32
N THR A 17 11.87 -26.84 26.47
CA THR A 17 12.80 -26.86 27.62
C THR A 17 14.09 -27.63 27.28
N VAL A 18 13.97 -28.78 26.61
CA VAL A 18 15.13 -29.57 26.15
C VAL A 18 15.95 -28.82 25.09
N VAL A 19 15.29 -28.17 24.12
CA VAL A 19 15.97 -27.41 23.05
C VAL A 19 16.69 -26.18 23.63
N LEU A 20 16.06 -25.42 24.54
CA LEU A 20 16.68 -24.26 25.20
C LEU A 20 17.85 -24.68 26.10
N GLY A 21 17.75 -25.82 26.81
CA GLY A 21 18.86 -26.39 27.58
C GLY A 21 20.08 -26.72 26.72
N LEU A 22 19.86 -27.35 25.55
CA LEU A 22 20.92 -27.70 24.60
C LEU A 22 21.58 -26.48 23.93
N LEU A 23 20.83 -25.40 23.72
CA LEU A 23 21.36 -24.15 23.16
C LEU A 23 22.18 -23.36 24.20
N SER A 24 21.66 -23.22 25.44
CA SER A 24 22.33 -22.48 26.52
C SER A 24 23.70 -23.05 26.87
N GLY A 25 23.86 -24.38 26.81
CA GLY A 25 25.14 -25.06 27.06
C GLY A 25 26.27 -24.76 26.05
N ARG A 26 25.99 -24.10 24.91
CA ARG A 26 26.96 -23.95 23.81
C ARG A 26 27.58 -22.55 23.69
N GLN A 27 27.11 -21.55 24.44
CA GLN A 27 27.41 -20.13 24.20
C GLN A 27 28.46 -19.52 25.16
N LYS A 28 29.43 -20.30 25.67
CA LYS A 28 30.44 -19.80 26.63
C LYS A 28 31.87 -20.27 26.37
N ARG A 29 32.39 -20.06 25.14
CA ARG A 29 33.86 -20.04 24.82
C ARG A 29 34.18 -19.46 23.43
N ARG A 30 34.24 -18.13 23.32
CA ARG A 30 35.26 -17.37 22.54
C ARG A 30 34.96 -15.86 22.58
N GLY A 31 36.02 -15.08 22.75
CA GLY A 31 36.08 -13.63 22.57
C GLY A 31 37.54 -13.20 22.62
N VAL A 32 37.85 -12.04 22.01
CA VAL A 32 39.17 -11.36 22.03
C VAL A 32 40.29 -12.10 21.28
N THR A 33 41.03 -11.54 20.31
CA THR A 33 40.94 -10.27 19.51
C THR A 33 41.85 -10.40 18.28
N GLY A 34 41.64 -9.57 17.25
CA GLY A 34 42.72 -9.14 16.35
C GLY A 34 42.47 -9.34 14.85
N GLY A 35 42.92 -8.38 14.04
CA GLY A 35 42.77 -8.37 12.58
C GLY A 35 41.62 -7.46 12.11
N GLY A 36 41.97 -6.38 11.40
CA GLY A 36 40.99 -5.49 10.76
C GLY A 36 40.79 -5.83 9.28
N GLY A 37 39.66 -5.39 8.72
CA GLY A 37 39.36 -5.50 7.30
C GLY A 37 37.92 -5.92 7.01
N THR A 38 37.19 -5.05 6.31
CA THR A 38 35.87 -5.29 5.66
C THR A 38 34.69 -5.74 6.53
N MET A 39 33.54 -5.09 6.32
CA MET A 39 32.23 -5.57 6.79
C MET A 39 31.93 -6.94 6.19
N PRO A 40 31.70 -8.00 6.99
CA PRO A 40 31.30 -9.30 6.46
C PRO A 40 29.85 -9.21 5.95
N THR A 41 29.63 -9.50 4.67
CA THR A 41 28.29 -9.70 4.13
C THR A 41 27.61 -10.88 4.84
N PRO A 42 26.33 -10.78 5.22
CA PRO A 42 25.66 -11.83 5.97
C PRO A 42 25.57 -13.10 5.12
N THR A 43 25.99 -14.22 5.69
CA THR A 43 25.85 -15.53 5.05
C THR A 43 24.36 -15.92 4.94
N PRO A 44 23.97 -16.77 3.98
CA PRO A 44 22.57 -17.20 3.83
C PRO A 44 22.02 -17.94 5.05
N ALA A 45 22.88 -18.49 5.91
CA ALA A 45 22.47 -19.02 7.23
C ALA A 45 22.02 -17.90 8.19
N GLN A 46 22.72 -16.76 8.21
CA GLN A 46 22.38 -15.61 9.05
C GLN A 46 21.10 -14.91 8.58
N GLN A 47 20.85 -14.84 7.25
CA GLN A 47 19.59 -14.34 6.71
C GLN A 47 18.39 -15.19 7.15
N ARG A 48 18.51 -16.53 7.12
CA ARG A 48 17.46 -17.44 7.61
C ARG A 48 17.22 -17.30 9.12
N VAL A 49 18.27 -17.10 9.92
CA VAL A 49 18.11 -16.83 11.36
C VAL A 49 17.38 -15.50 11.59
N ALA A 50 17.74 -14.43 10.86
CA ALA A 50 17.06 -13.14 10.96
C ALA A 50 15.57 -13.22 10.57
N GLN A 51 15.23 -13.98 9.52
CA GLN A 51 13.84 -14.25 9.14
C GLN A 51 13.07 -14.98 10.24
N LEU A 52 13.65 -16.03 10.82
CA LEU A 52 13.03 -16.76 11.94
C LEU A 52 12.91 -15.90 13.21
N GLU A 53 13.83 -14.97 13.47
CA GLU A 53 13.74 -14.01 14.57
C GLU A 53 12.64 -12.94 14.34
N GLU A 54 12.38 -12.57 13.09
CA GLU A 54 11.28 -11.68 12.72
C GLU A 54 9.93 -12.39 12.79
N GLU A 55 9.83 -13.62 12.26
CA GLU A 55 8.65 -14.48 12.40
C GLU A 55 8.32 -14.74 13.88
N LEU A 56 9.31 -15.06 14.72
CA LEU A 56 9.11 -15.26 16.16
C LEU A 56 8.69 -13.97 16.88
N LYS A 57 9.14 -12.78 16.42
CA LYS A 57 8.65 -11.49 16.94
C LYS A 57 7.20 -11.24 16.54
N LYS A 58 6.84 -11.54 15.28
CA LYS A 58 5.48 -11.42 14.76
C LYS A 58 4.52 -12.36 15.49
N GLU A 59 4.88 -13.64 15.61
CA GLU A 59 4.13 -14.66 16.34
C GLU A 59 3.97 -14.30 17.83
N ARG A 60 4.97 -13.70 18.47
CA ARG A 60 4.83 -13.16 19.85
C ARG A 60 3.85 -11.99 19.93
N GLY A 61 3.87 -11.07 18.95
CA GLY A 61 2.91 -9.97 18.85
C GLY A 61 1.49 -10.44 18.57
N GLU A 62 1.33 -11.49 17.77
CA GLU A 62 0.04 -12.11 17.47
C GLU A 62 -0.49 -12.90 18.68
N ASN A 63 0.34 -13.67 19.38
CA ASN A 63 -0.03 -14.30 20.65
C ASN A 63 -0.44 -13.27 21.72
N TYR A 64 0.24 -12.12 21.81
CA TYR A 64 -0.15 -11.06 22.76
C TYR A 64 -1.56 -10.52 22.47
N ARG A 65 -1.91 -10.32 21.19
CA ARG A 65 -3.27 -9.94 20.77
C ARG A 65 -4.31 -11.02 21.07
N VAL A 66 -3.97 -12.30 20.86
CA VAL A 66 -4.86 -13.43 21.19
C VAL A 66 -5.13 -13.49 22.68
N VAL A 67 -4.11 -13.30 23.53
CA VAL A 67 -4.28 -13.28 24.99
C VAL A 67 -5.15 -12.09 25.44
N GLN A 68 -5.00 -10.90 24.85
CA GLN A 68 -5.88 -9.77 25.14
C GLN A 68 -7.34 -10.06 24.76
N LEU A 69 -7.59 -10.64 23.57
CA LEU A 69 -8.93 -11.04 23.14
C LEU A 69 -9.53 -12.14 24.03
N GLU A 70 -8.74 -13.10 24.52
CA GLU A 70 -9.21 -14.08 25.52
C GLU A 70 -9.58 -13.42 26.86
N GLU A 71 -8.85 -12.40 27.29
CA GLU A 71 -9.11 -11.68 28.53
C GLU A 71 -10.36 -10.78 28.42
N GLU A 72 -10.53 -10.10 27.28
CA GLU A 72 -11.76 -9.38 26.94
C GLU A 72 -12.97 -10.33 26.94
N LEU A 73 -12.90 -11.45 26.21
CA LEU A 73 -13.96 -12.47 26.20
C LEU A 73 -14.22 -13.12 27.58
N ARG A 74 -13.22 -13.16 28.48
CA ARG A 74 -13.43 -13.55 29.88
C ARG A 74 -14.17 -12.48 30.67
N THR A 75 -13.90 -11.20 30.46
CA THR A 75 -14.65 -10.11 31.13
C THR A 75 -16.09 -10.01 30.63
N GLU A 76 -16.34 -10.19 29.32
CA GLU A 76 -17.69 -10.28 28.75
C GLU A 76 -18.47 -11.47 29.32
N ARG A 77 -17.85 -12.66 29.37
CA ARG A 77 -18.45 -13.85 30.00
C ARG A 77 -18.78 -13.59 31.47
N GLY A 78 -17.86 -12.99 32.23
CA GLY A 78 -18.09 -12.60 33.61
C GLY A 78 -19.16 -11.50 33.78
N GLY A 79 -19.45 -10.73 32.72
CA GLY A 79 -20.61 -9.84 32.62
C GLY A 79 -21.90 -10.63 32.43
N ALA A 80 -21.94 -11.53 31.44
CA ALA A 80 -23.10 -12.37 31.15
C ALA A 80 -23.51 -13.28 32.34
N GLU A 81 -22.54 -13.84 33.06
CA GLU A 81 -22.79 -14.64 34.27
C GLU A 81 -23.41 -13.80 35.41
N LYS A 82 -22.99 -12.53 35.56
CA LYS A 82 -23.61 -11.57 36.51
C LYS A 82 -25.03 -11.18 36.09
N VAL A 83 -25.26 -10.93 34.79
CA VAL A 83 -26.61 -10.65 34.28
C VAL A 83 -27.56 -11.81 34.58
N GLN A 84 -27.15 -13.06 34.30
CA GLN A 84 -27.98 -14.22 34.62
C GLN A 84 -28.23 -14.43 36.12
N LEU A 85 -27.33 -13.98 37.00
CA LEU A 85 -27.56 -14.01 38.45
C LEU A 85 -28.61 -12.96 38.87
N LEU A 86 -28.49 -11.74 38.33
CA LEU A 86 -29.46 -10.66 38.56
C LEU A 86 -30.85 -11.01 38.00
N GLU A 87 -30.94 -11.64 36.84
CA GLU A 87 -32.21 -12.15 36.28
C GLU A 87 -32.90 -13.16 37.21
N ARG A 88 -32.13 -14.10 37.78
CA ARG A 88 -32.62 -15.08 38.77
C ARG A 88 -33.01 -14.43 40.09
N GLU A 89 -32.40 -13.31 40.45
CA GLU A 89 -32.78 -12.52 41.64
C GLU A 89 -34.06 -11.72 41.42
N VAL A 90 -34.19 -11.09 40.25
CA VAL A 90 -35.41 -10.38 39.83
C VAL A 90 -36.62 -11.33 39.78
N GLU A 91 -36.48 -12.55 39.24
CA GLU A 91 -37.62 -13.47 39.20
C GLU A 91 -37.96 -14.06 40.58
N ARG A 92 -36.97 -14.31 41.45
CA ARG A 92 -37.22 -14.65 42.86
C ARG A 92 -37.94 -13.52 43.60
N ALA A 93 -37.57 -12.26 43.35
CA ALA A 93 -38.23 -11.10 43.93
C ALA A 93 -39.70 -11.02 43.50
N LYS A 94 -40.00 -11.08 42.19
CA LYS A 94 -41.38 -11.14 41.67
C LYS A 94 -42.16 -12.33 42.24
N GLU A 95 -41.55 -13.49 42.42
CA GLU A 95 -42.25 -14.65 43.00
C GLU A 95 -42.61 -14.42 44.48
N SER A 96 -41.74 -13.74 45.24
CA SER A 96 -42.05 -13.34 46.61
C SER A 96 -43.14 -12.25 46.68
N GLU A 97 -43.14 -11.31 45.73
CA GLU A 97 -44.19 -10.29 45.57
C GLU A 97 -45.54 -10.92 45.23
N ARG A 98 -45.59 -11.85 44.26
CA ARG A 98 -46.80 -12.63 43.91
C ARG A 98 -47.38 -13.34 45.14
N LYS A 99 -46.54 -14.00 45.95
CA LYS A 99 -46.96 -14.67 47.19
C LYS A 99 -47.42 -13.70 48.28
N MET A 100 -46.80 -12.52 48.39
CA MET A 100 -47.25 -11.47 49.31
C MET A 100 -48.61 -10.91 48.90
N LEU A 101 -48.83 -10.63 47.61
CA LEU A 101 -50.11 -10.18 47.06
C LEU A 101 -51.21 -11.22 47.25
N GLU A 102 -50.92 -12.51 47.02
CA GLU A 102 -51.87 -13.60 47.27
C GLU A 102 -52.25 -13.72 48.76
N SER A 103 -51.26 -13.58 49.66
CA SER A 103 -51.51 -13.53 51.11
C SER A 103 -52.34 -12.30 51.52
N LEU A 104 -52.07 -11.13 50.95
CA LEU A 104 -52.83 -9.90 51.19
C LEU A 104 -54.28 -10.03 50.68
N ILE A 105 -54.49 -10.60 49.50
CA ILE A 105 -55.83 -10.89 48.95
C ILE A 105 -56.60 -11.85 49.88
N TYR A 106 -55.93 -12.87 50.43
CA TYR A 106 -56.54 -13.78 51.41
C TYR A 106 -56.92 -13.05 52.71
N GLN A 107 -56.01 -12.23 53.25
CA GLN A 107 -56.28 -11.42 54.46
C GLN A 107 -57.43 -10.43 54.26
N THR A 108 -57.47 -9.72 53.12
CA THR A 108 -58.58 -8.81 52.78
C THR A 108 -59.91 -9.54 52.73
N LYS A 109 -59.99 -10.72 52.09
CA LYS A 109 -61.22 -11.53 52.05
C LYS A 109 -61.68 -11.99 53.44
N GLN A 110 -60.75 -12.34 54.32
CA GLN A 110 -61.09 -12.68 55.72
C GLN A 110 -61.57 -11.45 56.51
N LEU A 111 -61.00 -10.28 56.26
CA LEU A 111 -61.44 -9.01 56.86
C LEU A 111 -62.82 -8.59 56.34
N GLU A 112 -63.11 -8.76 55.05
CA GLU A 112 -64.43 -8.53 54.46
C GLU A 112 -65.47 -9.48 55.07
N GLN A 113 -65.16 -10.78 55.18
CA GLN A 113 -66.07 -11.77 55.76
C GLN A 113 -66.36 -11.52 57.25
N THR A 114 -65.36 -11.09 58.03
CA THR A 114 -65.55 -10.72 59.45
C THR A 114 -66.24 -9.36 59.62
N LYS A 115 -66.11 -8.44 58.66
CA LYS A 115 -66.88 -7.19 58.62
C LYS A 115 -68.37 -7.48 58.37
N ILE A 116 -68.69 -8.36 57.42
CA ILE A 116 -70.08 -8.75 57.10
C ILE A 116 -70.76 -9.33 58.35
N SER A 117 -70.17 -10.33 59.01
CA SER A 117 -70.77 -10.93 60.21
C SER A 117 -70.86 -9.98 61.41
N LEU A 118 -69.96 -9.00 61.52
CA LEU A 118 -70.06 -7.91 62.49
C LEU A 118 -71.21 -6.93 62.16
N GLU A 119 -71.51 -6.69 60.89
CA GLU A 119 -72.64 -5.86 60.46
C GLU A 119 -73.98 -6.60 60.63
N GLU A 120 -74.03 -7.90 60.33
CA GLU A 120 -75.16 -8.79 60.63
C GLU A 120 -75.47 -8.81 62.15
N ALA A 121 -74.48 -9.04 63.01
CA ALA A 121 -74.66 -9.03 64.46
C ALA A 121 -75.10 -7.66 65.01
N LYS A 122 -74.69 -6.55 64.40
CA LYS A 122 -75.18 -5.20 64.75
C LYS A 122 -76.65 -5.01 64.38
N LEU A 123 -77.09 -5.53 63.23
CA LEU A 123 -78.49 -5.49 62.81
C LEU A 123 -79.37 -6.36 63.72
N GLU A 124 -78.89 -7.54 64.13
CA GLU A 124 -79.57 -8.39 65.12
C GLU A 124 -79.70 -7.67 66.47
N MET A 125 -78.60 -7.11 67.01
CA MET A 125 -78.64 -6.32 68.25
C MET A 125 -79.61 -5.13 68.17
N ALA A 126 -79.64 -4.39 67.05
CA ALA A 126 -80.59 -3.29 66.87
C ALA A 126 -82.04 -3.77 66.86
N THR A 127 -82.31 -4.91 66.22
CA THR A 127 -83.63 -5.54 66.16
C THR A 127 -84.09 -6.03 67.54
N LEU A 128 -83.20 -6.66 68.31
CA LEU A 128 -83.45 -7.08 69.69
C LEU A 128 -83.69 -5.87 70.63
N GLN A 129 -82.95 -4.78 70.47
CA GLN A 129 -83.20 -3.54 71.20
C GLN A 129 -84.56 -2.92 70.86
N GLN A 130 -84.95 -2.90 69.58
CA GLN A 130 -86.28 -2.42 69.17
C GLN A 130 -87.40 -3.30 69.74
N SER A 131 -87.20 -4.63 69.76
CA SER A 131 -88.10 -5.58 70.40
C SER A 131 -88.28 -5.28 71.89
N ASN A 132 -87.19 -5.14 72.65
CA ASN A 132 -87.23 -4.78 74.07
C ASN A 132 -87.97 -3.45 74.31
N ARG A 133 -87.66 -2.39 73.56
CA ARG A 133 -88.38 -1.10 73.68
C ARG A 133 -89.88 -1.24 73.40
N SER A 134 -90.28 -2.13 72.49
CA SER A 134 -91.70 -2.40 72.21
C SER A 134 -92.41 -3.16 73.34
N LEU A 135 -91.70 -4.04 74.05
CA LEU A 135 -92.18 -4.76 75.23
C LEU A 135 -92.26 -3.84 76.46
N GLU A 136 -91.26 -2.96 76.64
CA GLU A 136 -91.25 -1.92 77.67
C GLU A 136 -92.39 -0.91 77.45
N ALA A 137 -92.61 -0.45 76.22
CA ALA A 137 -93.73 0.41 75.87
C ALA A 137 -95.09 -0.27 76.14
N ARG A 138 -95.23 -1.57 75.82
CA ARG A 138 -96.43 -2.36 76.18
C ARG A 138 -96.62 -2.54 77.69
N ARG A 139 -95.55 -2.43 78.49
CA ARG A 139 -95.59 -2.54 79.96
C ARG A 139 -95.97 -1.21 80.64
N GLY A 140 -95.90 -0.08 79.93
CA GLY A 140 -96.21 1.27 80.44
C GLY A 140 -97.65 1.73 80.27
N VAL A 141 -98.51 1.02 79.52
CA VAL A 141 -99.89 1.45 79.19
C VAL A 141 -100.93 0.54 79.85
N MET A 142 -100.75 0.26 81.14
CA MET A 142 -101.72 -0.51 81.94
C MET A 142 -101.91 0.08 83.35
N ASP A 143 -101.85 1.41 83.46
CA ASP A 143 -102.13 2.12 84.71
C ASP A 143 -102.99 3.37 84.48
N GLN A 144 -103.86 3.65 85.44
CA GLN A 144 -104.69 4.87 85.60
C GLN A 144 -105.54 5.36 84.40
N ARG A 145 -106.81 4.89 84.35
CA ARG A 145 -107.95 5.77 84.06
C ARG A 145 -109.05 5.57 85.11
N SER A 146 -109.35 6.63 85.86
CA SER A 146 -110.35 6.63 86.94
C SER A 146 -111.78 6.75 86.38
N VAL A 147 -112.73 6.06 87.00
CA VAL A 147 -114.12 5.92 86.51
C VAL A 147 -115.04 7.06 87.01
N LYS A 148 -114.48 8.12 87.63
CA LYS A 148 -115.27 9.04 88.48
C LYS A 148 -115.90 10.26 87.78
N ASP A 149 -115.45 10.65 86.59
CA ASP A 149 -115.85 11.92 85.95
C ASP A 149 -117.18 11.85 85.16
N LEU A 150 -117.77 10.67 84.99
CA LEU A 150 -118.89 10.41 84.07
C LEU A 150 -120.31 10.65 84.62
N MET A 151 -120.48 11.15 85.86
CA MET A 151 -121.74 10.98 86.61
C MET A 151 -122.50 12.23 87.05
N PHE A 152 -121.90 13.43 87.12
CA PHE A 152 -122.61 14.62 87.66
C PHE A 152 -122.20 15.96 87.01
N GLY A 153 -123.14 16.59 86.32
CA GLY A 153 -123.30 18.06 86.31
C GLY A 153 -122.19 18.93 85.71
N GLY A 154 -121.46 18.47 84.69
CA GLY A 154 -120.36 19.23 84.06
C GLY A 154 -120.63 19.84 82.68
N ALA A 155 -121.82 19.64 82.09
CA ALA A 155 -122.03 19.77 80.64
C ALA A 155 -121.66 21.13 80.01
N ASP A 156 -121.91 22.27 80.65
CA ASP A 156 -121.57 23.59 80.09
C ASP A 156 -120.08 23.95 80.24
N GLU A 157 -119.41 23.47 81.30
CA GLU A 157 -117.95 23.49 81.43
C GLU A 157 -117.30 22.57 80.39
N GLU A 158 -117.85 21.36 80.19
CA GLU A 158 -117.40 20.37 79.21
C GLU A 158 -117.57 20.89 77.77
N ILE A 159 -118.72 21.47 77.42
CA ILE A 159 -118.93 22.15 76.13
C ILE A 159 -117.95 23.31 75.94
N ARG A 160 -117.58 24.03 77.01
CA ARG A 160 -116.58 25.11 76.95
C ARG A 160 -115.15 24.59 76.77
N ALA A 161 -114.81 23.48 77.42
CA ALA A 161 -113.55 22.76 77.26
C ALA A 161 -113.43 22.20 75.85
N LEU A 162 -114.40 21.41 75.38
CA LEU A 162 -114.46 20.87 74.01
C LEU A 162 -114.37 21.97 72.93
N ARG A 163 -114.94 23.16 73.17
CA ARG A 163 -114.78 24.33 72.27
C ARG A 163 -113.38 24.97 72.35
N ALA A 164 -112.69 24.88 73.48
CA ALA A 164 -111.28 25.29 73.60
C ALA A 164 -110.36 24.26 72.93
N ASP A 165 -110.57 22.98 73.20
CA ASP A 165 -109.83 21.85 72.63
C ASP A 165 -109.99 21.78 71.12
N LEU A 166 -111.20 21.99 70.58
CA LEU A 166 -111.41 22.11 69.13
C LEU A 166 -110.60 23.26 68.53
N ARG A 167 -110.52 24.43 69.18
CA ARG A 167 -109.66 25.53 68.72
C ARG A 167 -108.17 25.21 68.82
N ALA A 168 -107.75 24.48 69.86
CA ALA A 168 -106.38 24.02 70.01
C ALA A 168 -106.02 22.97 68.95
N ALA A 169 -106.93 22.06 68.64
CA ALA A 169 -106.80 21.06 67.57
C ALA A 169 -106.72 21.72 66.19
N MET A 170 -107.61 22.66 65.86
CA MET A 170 -107.54 23.45 64.61
C MET A 170 -106.22 24.24 64.50
N GLN A 171 -105.71 24.80 65.60
CA GLN A 171 -104.39 25.45 65.61
C GLN A 171 -103.24 24.44 65.49
N GLY A 172 -103.38 23.23 66.02
CA GLY A 172 -102.43 22.13 65.86
C GLY A 172 -102.38 21.63 64.42
N GLU A 173 -103.54 21.47 63.78
CA GLU A 173 -103.68 21.13 62.36
C GLU A 173 -103.05 22.21 61.47
N GLU A 174 -103.34 23.50 61.71
CA GLU A 174 -102.73 24.61 60.97
C GLU A 174 -101.20 24.66 61.11
N ARG A 175 -100.66 24.33 62.30
CA ARG A 175 -99.21 24.20 62.51
C ARG A 175 -98.63 22.96 61.83
N SER A 176 -99.36 21.84 61.85
CA SER A 176 -98.99 20.59 61.19
C SER A 176 -98.95 20.74 59.66
N ARG A 177 -99.94 21.44 59.08
CA ARG A 177 -99.98 21.78 57.66
C ARG A 177 -98.77 22.63 57.28
N LYS A 178 -98.47 23.68 58.04
CA LYS A 178 -97.26 24.50 57.81
C LYS A 178 -95.97 23.68 57.88
N ALA A 179 -95.81 22.84 58.89
CA ALA A 179 -94.66 21.95 58.99
C ALA A 179 -94.57 20.94 57.82
N LEU A 180 -95.70 20.52 57.25
CA LEU A 180 -95.76 19.68 56.05
C LEU A 180 -95.43 20.47 54.77
N ASP A 181 -95.89 21.72 54.66
CA ASP A 181 -95.57 22.63 53.56
C ASP A 181 -94.06 22.98 53.57
N ASP A 182 -93.50 23.32 54.74
CA ASP A 182 -92.07 23.57 54.98
C ASP A 182 -91.22 22.32 54.64
N LEU A 183 -91.67 21.13 55.04
CA LEU A 183 -91.04 19.85 54.69
C LEU A 183 -91.10 19.57 53.18
N SER A 184 -92.22 19.90 52.52
CA SER A 184 -92.40 19.75 51.08
C SER A 184 -91.43 20.65 50.31
N LEU A 185 -91.26 21.90 50.75
CA LEU A 185 -90.26 22.84 50.21
C LEU A 185 -88.84 22.28 50.39
N ALA A 186 -88.46 21.88 51.60
CA ALA A 186 -87.12 21.33 51.88
C ALA A 186 -86.82 20.05 51.08
N LEU A 187 -87.81 19.16 50.89
CA LEU A 187 -87.69 17.99 50.02
C LEU A 187 -87.54 18.38 48.55
N SER A 188 -88.19 19.45 48.10
CA SER A 188 -88.04 19.98 46.75
C SER A 188 -86.65 20.57 46.50
N ASP A 189 -86.09 21.30 47.48
CA ASP A 189 -84.74 21.87 47.42
C ASP A 189 -83.66 20.80 47.39
N VAL A 190 -83.70 19.83 48.32
CA VAL A 190 -82.80 18.66 48.31
C VAL A 190 -82.92 17.87 47.00
N THR A 191 -84.12 17.79 46.42
CA THR A 191 -84.33 17.16 45.11
C THR A 191 -83.74 17.98 43.96
N MET A 192 -83.68 19.32 44.06
CA MET A 192 -83.01 20.19 43.08
C MET A 192 -81.48 20.14 43.22
N GLU A 193 -80.96 20.17 44.45
CA GLU A 193 -79.53 20.00 44.74
C GLU A 193 -79.03 18.64 44.25
N ALA A 194 -79.73 17.54 44.55
CA ALA A 194 -79.36 16.20 44.07
C ALA A 194 -79.36 16.11 42.52
N LYS A 195 -80.28 16.81 41.83
CA LYS A 195 -80.26 16.93 40.38
C LYS A 195 -79.07 17.76 39.88
N GLN A 196 -78.68 18.82 40.59
CA GLN A 196 -77.55 19.66 40.21
C GLN A 196 -76.20 18.97 40.44
N VAL A 197 -76.02 18.27 41.57
CA VAL A 197 -74.85 17.42 41.83
C VAL A 197 -74.76 16.30 40.80
N LYS A 198 -75.89 15.70 40.39
CA LYS A 198 -75.90 14.68 39.32
C LYS A 198 -75.47 15.25 37.95
N ARG A 199 -75.83 16.49 37.61
CA ARG A 199 -75.33 17.17 36.40
C ARG A 199 -73.81 17.34 36.49
N TRP A 200 -73.33 17.97 37.55
CA TRP A 200 -71.90 18.20 37.76
C TRP A 200 -71.06 16.91 37.76
N LEU A 201 -71.58 15.82 38.31
CA LEU A 201 -70.95 14.49 38.23
C LEU A 201 -70.91 13.94 36.79
N SER A 202 -71.94 14.22 35.99
CA SER A 202 -71.99 13.83 34.57
C SER A 202 -71.03 14.67 33.72
N ASP A 203 -70.95 15.97 34.00
CA ASP A 203 -70.05 16.92 33.33
C ASP A 203 -68.58 16.56 33.62
N THR A 204 -68.23 16.35 34.90
CA THR A 204 -66.87 15.93 35.31
C THR A 204 -66.52 14.51 34.86
N GLN A 205 -67.49 13.59 34.72
CA GLN A 205 -67.26 12.31 34.07
C GLN A 205 -66.91 12.49 32.58
N ALA A 206 -67.63 13.35 31.85
CA ALA A 206 -67.33 13.63 30.44
C ALA A 206 -65.96 14.30 30.26
N GLU A 207 -65.57 15.21 31.16
CA GLU A 207 -64.22 15.79 31.19
C GLU A 207 -63.13 14.72 31.43
N LEU A 208 -63.37 13.79 32.35
CA LEU A 208 -62.46 12.66 32.62
C LEU A 208 -62.36 11.70 31.42
N GLU A 209 -63.46 11.40 30.74
CA GLU A 209 -63.46 10.57 29.53
C GLU A 209 -62.70 11.26 28.37
N ALA A 210 -62.89 12.56 28.19
CA ALA A 210 -62.14 13.36 27.20
C ALA A 210 -60.63 13.40 27.52
N ALA A 211 -60.25 13.63 28.78
CA ALA A 211 -58.86 13.64 29.22
C ALA A 211 -58.20 12.25 29.04
N ASN A 212 -58.93 11.16 29.28
CA ASN A 212 -58.45 9.80 29.01
C ASN A 212 -58.27 9.53 27.51
N ALA A 213 -59.17 10.03 26.66
CA ALA A 213 -59.04 9.91 25.20
C ALA A 213 -57.82 10.69 24.67
N GLU A 214 -57.55 11.90 25.16
CA GLU A 214 -56.33 12.63 24.83
C GLU A 214 -55.08 11.93 25.36
N ALA A 215 -55.09 11.42 26.60
CA ALA A 215 -53.97 10.66 27.13
C ALA A 215 -53.73 9.34 26.36
N ALA A 216 -54.75 8.75 25.73
CA ALA A 216 -54.59 7.64 24.80
C ALA A 216 -53.96 8.08 23.47
N ARG A 217 -54.44 9.19 22.88
CA ARG A 217 -53.86 9.82 21.66
C ARG A 217 -52.37 10.11 21.84
N LEU A 218 -52.00 10.79 22.91
CA LEU A 218 -50.62 11.17 23.21
C LEU A 218 -49.69 9.96 23.44
N ARG A 219 -50.19 8.89 24.06
CA ARG A 219 -49.44 7.61 24.17
C ARG A 219 -49.22 6.95 22.81
N GLY A 220 -50.22 7.00 21.92
CA GLY A 220 -50.08 6.52 20.55
C GLY A 220 -49.07 7.33 19.72
N GLU A 221 -49.09 8.65 19.85
CA GLU A 221 -48.14 9.56 19.21
C GLU A 221 -46.71 9.38 19.74
N LEU A 222 -46.55 9.17 21.05
CA LEU A 222 -45.26 8.84 21.66
C LEU A 222 -44.72 7.50 21.12
N ALA A 223 -45.53 6.44 21.13
CA ALA A 223 -45.12 5.14 20.60
C ALA A 223 -44.73 5.22 19.11
N ALA A 224 -45.46 6.00 18.30
CA ALA A 224 -45.14 6.26 16.90
C ALA A 224 -43.89 7.15 16.71
N ALA A 225 -43.56 8.01 17.66
CA ALA A 225 -42.31 8.77 17.67
C ALA A 225 -41.11 7.88 18.03
N GLU A 226 -41.25 6.99 19.02
CA GLU A 226 -40.20 6.05 19.39
C GLU A 226 -39.88 5.05 18.27
N THR A 227 -40.88 4.52 17.55
CA THR A 227 -40.62 3.61 16.42
C THR A 227 -39.87 4.31 15.30
N ARG A 228 -40.29 5.54 14.93
CA ARG A 228 -39.55 6.39 13.97
C ARG A 228 -38.11 6.65 14.40
N LEU A 229 -37.87 6.90 15.69
CA LEU A 229 -36.52 7.11 16.22
C LEU A 229 -35.67 5.83 16.14
N ARG A 230 -36.25 4.66 16.47
CA ARG A 230 -35.58 3.35 16.31
C ARG A 230 -35.24 3.06 14.85
N GLU A 231 -36.14 3.34 13.92
CA GLU A 231 -35.89 3.21 12.47
C GLU A 231 -34.83 4.20 11.98
N GLN A 232 -34.87 5.46 12.43
CA GLN A 232 -33.86 6.46 12.12
C GLN A 232 -32.47 6.02 12.61
N HIS A 233 -32.36 5.48 13.82
CA HIS A 233 -31.09 4.92 14.32
C HIS A 233 -30.62 3.72 13.48
N ARG A 234 -31.52 2.79 13.11
CA ARG A 234 -31.17 1.66 12.24
C ARG A 234 -30.63 2.13 10.89
N CYS A 235 -31.33 3.04 10.21
CA CYS A 235 -30.87 3.58 8.94
C CYS A 235 -29.61 4.48 9.05
N ARG A 236 -29.33 5.04 10.24
CA ARG A 236 -28.06 5.72 10.52
C ARG A 236 -26.89 4.72 10.59
N LEU A 237 -27.09 3.58 11.26
CA LEU A 237 -26.11 2.48 11.32
C LEU A 237 -25.89 1.84 9.95
N GLU A 238 -26.96 1.53 9.21
CA GLU A 238 -26.89 1.04 7.82
C GLU A 238 -26.07 1.98 6.91
N ALA A 239 -26.15 3.30 7.13
CA ALA A 239 -25.37 4.31 6.41
C ALA A 239 -23.92 4.42 6.91
N GLU A 240 -23.66 4.31 8.21
CA GLU A 240 -22.33 4.29 8.82
C GLU A 240 -21.53 3.05 8.37
N GLU A 241 -22.15 1.86 8.39
CA GLU A 241 -21.61 0.61 7.85
C GLU A 241 -21.33 0.71 6.35
N SER A 242 -22.27 1.28 5.58
CA SER A 242 -22.09 1.51 4.14
C SER A 242 -20.92 2.45 3.86
N ALA A 243 -20.75 3.52 4.65
CA ALA A 243 -19.65 4.47 4.52
C ALA A 243 -18.30 3.81 4.85
N ALA A 244 -18.22 3.03 5.93
CA ALA A 244 -17.04 2.26 6.28
C ALA A 244 -16.66 1.27 5.16
N ALA A 245 -17.63 0.49 4.66
CA ALA A 245 -17.43 -0.46 3.57
C ALA A 245 -17.12 0.19 2.20
N TRP A 246 -17.29 1.50 2.04
CA TRP A 246 -16.76 2.27 0.90
C TRP A 246 -15.36 2.81 1.17
N GLY A 247 -15.10 3.34 2.37
CA GLY A 247 -13.77 3.79 2.79
C GLY A 247 -12.73 2.65 2.79
N ASP A 248 -13.14 1.42 3.12
CA ASP A 248 -12.29 0.23 3.02
C ASP A 248 -11.88 -0.07 1.57
N LYS A 249 -12.82 0.02 0.62
CA LYS A 249 -12.55 -0.14 -0.81
C LYS A 249 -11.66 0.99 -1.33
N GLU A 250 -11.91 2.23 -0.89
CA GLU A 250 -11.10 3.39 -1.25
C GLU A 250 -9.65 3.24 -0.78
N ARG A 251 -9.40 2.78 0.45
CA ARG A 251 -8.03 2.48 0.91
C ARG A 251 -7.33 1.45 0.01
N VAL A 252 -7.98 0.33 -0.29
CA VAL A 252 -7.40 -0.69 -1.19
C VAL A 252 -7.14 -0.14 -2.60
N PHE A 253 -8.03 0.69 -3.15
CA PHE A 253 -7.77 1.34 -4.45
C PHE A 253 -6.59 2.32 -4.39
N LEU A 254 -6.45 3.10 -3.31
CA LEU A 254 -5.32 4.02 -3.11
C LEU A 254 -3.99 3.27 -2.88
N GLU A 255 -4.03 2.10 -2.26
CA GLU A 255 -2.88 1.18 -2.13
C GLU A 255 -2.47 0.62 -3.50
N CYS A 256 -3.42 0.16 -4.32
CA CYS A 256 -3.15 -0.29 -5.70
C CYS A 256 -2.60 0.83 -6.59
N VAL A 257 -3.14 2.06 -6.49
CA VAL A 257 -2.62 3.23 -7.22
C VAL A 257 -1.18 3.53 -6.80
N ARG A 258 -0.88 3.53 -5.50
CA ARG A 258 0.47 3.77 -4.98
C ARG A 258 1.46 2.72 -5.47
N ALA A 259 1.10 1.43 -5.42
CA ALA A 259 1.95 0.36 -5.93
C ALA A 259 2.29 0.55 -7.42
N ALA A 260 1.30 0.92 -8.25
CA ALA A 260 1.52 1.22 -9.66
C ALA A 260 2.37 2.50 -9.88
N GLU A 261 2.25 3.51 -9.03
CA GLU A 261 3.13 4.69 -9.06
C GLU A 261 4.57 4.35 -8.66
N GLU A 262 4.77 3.47 -7.68
CA GLU A 262 6.07 2.95 -7.26
C GLU A 262 6.72 2.10 -8.38
N GLU A 263 5.98 1.20 -9.03
CA GLU A 263 6.43 0.45 -10.21
C GLU A 263 6.84 1.38 -11.37
N VAL A 264 6.03 2.39 -11.68
CA VAL A 264 6.35 3.39 -12.71
C VAL A 264 7.62 4.19 -12.36
N ASN A 265 7.84 4.48 -11.08
CA ASN A 265 9.05 5.19 -10.63
C ASN A 265 10.29 4.29 -10.65
N LEU A 266 10.18 3.00 -10.36
CA LEU A 266 11.26 2.02 -10.55
C LEU A 266 11.63 1.90 -12.04
N ALA A 267 10.65 1.70 -12.93
CA ALA A 267 10.86 1.61 -14.37
C ALA A 267 11.52 2.89 -14.95
N ARG A 268 11.18 4.07 -14.42
CA ARG A 268 11.87 5.33 -14.76
C ARG A 268 13.33 5.32 -14.33
N GLN A 269 13.65 4.92 -13.10
CA GLN A 269 15.03 4.84 -12.61
C GLN A 269 15.88 3.84 -13.41
N GLU A 270 15.31 2.71 -13.81
CA GLU A 270 15.98 1.75 -14.68
C GLU A 270 16.20 2.31 -16.09
N ASN A 271 15.23 3.04 -16.65
CA ASN A 271 15.40 3.72 -17.93
C ASN A 271 16.53 4.77 -17.87
N THR A 272 16.63 5.55 -16.79
CA THR A 272 17.75 6.49 -16.57
C THR A 272 19.10 5.78 -16.56
N LYS A 273 19.25 4.69 -15.79
CA LYS A 273 20.49 3.87 -15.74
C LYS A 273 20.85 3.30 -17.11
N LEU A 274 19.85 2.87 -17.89
CA LEU A 274 20.05 2.38 -19.26
C LEU A 274 20.53 3.51 -20.19
N VAL A 275 19.93 4.70 -20.14
CA VAL A 275 20.36 5.87 -20.92
C VAL A 275 21.78 6.32 -20.53
N GLU A 276 22.13 6.28 -19.24
CA GLU A 276 23.49 6.55 -18.75
C GLU A 276 24.51 5.53 -19.29
N SER A 277 24.21 4.23 -19.22
CA SER A 277 25.09 3.20 -19.79
C SER A 277 25.24 3.32 -21.31
N GLN A 278 24.17 3.66 -22.04
CA GLN A 278 24.23 3.98 -23.47
C GLN A 278 25.04 5.25 -23.78
N ARG A 279 25.07 6.24 -22.87
CA ARG A 279 25.95 7.40 -22.98
C ARG A 279 27.41 6.96 -22.89
N VAL A 280 27.79 6.23 -21.82
CA VAL A 280 29.16 5.73 -21.61
C VAL A 280 29.63 4.86 -22.79
N ILE A 281 28.76 4.00 -23.34
CA ILE A 281 29.09 3.20 -24.53
C ILE A 281 29.31 4.09 -25.77
N ARG A 282 28.55 5.17 -25.97
CA ARG A 282 28.78 6.11 -27.08
C ARG A 282 30.07 6.92 -26.89
N ASP A 283 30.36 7.34 -25.66
CA ASP A 283 31.57 8.09 -25.29
C ASP A 283 32.83 7.24 -25.53
N GLU A 284 32.83 5.97 -25.08
CA GLU A 284 33.93 5.04 -25.32
C GLU A 284 34.09 4.70 -26.81
N ASN A 285 32.98 4.55 -27.56
CA ASN A 285 33.04 4.38 -29.01
C ASN A 285 33.61 5.62 -29.73
N ALA A 286 33.44 6.84 -29.18
CA ALA A 286 34.12 8.02 -29.70
C ALA A 286 35.63 7.95 -29.43
N ARG A 287 36.02 7.69 -28.17
CA ARG A 287 37.42 7.52 -27.76
C ARG A 287 38.17 6.47 -28.60
N LEU A 288 37.54 5.32 -28.87
CA LEU A 288 38.11 4.26 -29.71
C LEU A 288 38.25 4.67 -31.18
N ARG A 289 37.30 5.44 -31.74
CA ARG A 289 37.44 6.01 -33.09
C ARG A 289 38.59 7.00 -33.17
N ASP A 290 38.79 7.82 -32.14
CA ASP A 290 39.86 8.83 -32.15
C ASP A 290 41.25 8.22 -31.95
N ILE A 291 41.37 7.16 -31.13
CA ILE A 291 42.58 6.32 -31.06
C ILE A 291 42.87 5.65 -32.41
N LEU A 292 41.83 5.16 -33.12
CA LEU A 292 42.01 4.58 -34.45
C LEU A 292 42.47 5.61 -35.48
N LYS A 293 41.93 6.85 -35.46
CA LYS A 293 42.42 7.97 -36.29
C LYS A 293 43.90 8.26 -36.01
N GLN A 294 44.28 8.33 -34.72
CA GLN A 294 45.68 8.56 -34.32
C GLN A 294 46.60 7.45 -34.85
N ALA A 295 46.25 6.18 -34.64
CA ALA A 295 47.04 5.03 -35.10
C ALA A 295 47.17 4.99 -36.63
N VAL A 296 46.14 5.41 -37.39
CA VAL A 296 46.21 5.56 -38.85
C VAL A 296 47.13 6.72 -39.24
N GLY A 297 47.10 7.84 -38.51
CA GLY A 297 48.04 8.96 -38.70
C GLY A 297 49.50 8.54 -38.47
N GLU A 298 49.79 7.88 -37.35
CA GLU A 298 51.11 7.34 -37.02
C GLU A 298 51.58 6.33 -38.08
N ALA A 299 50.71 5.43 -38.53
CA ALA A 299 51.03 4.48 -39.61
C ALA A 299 51.34 5.17 -40.95
N ASN A 300 50.67 6.28 -41.27
CA ASN A 300 50.98 7.07 -42.47
C ASN A 300 52.34 7.77 -42.35
N VAL A 301 52.67 8.36 -41.20
CA VAL A 301 54.00 8.96 -40.96
C VAL A 301 55.12 7.92 -41.06
N VAL A 302 54.91 6.71 -40.55
CA VAL A 302 55.85 5.58 -40.70
C VAL A 302 55.97 5.13 -42.16
N LYS A 303 54.87 5.10 -42.92
CA LYS A 303 54.86 4.77 -44.36
C LYS A 303 55.63 5.81 -45.18
N GLU A 304 55.44 7.10 -44.91
CA GLU A 304 56.17 8.20 -45.55
C GLU A 304 57.67 8.13 -45.22
N SER A 305 58.02 7.88 -43.95
CA SER A 305 59.40 7.67 -43.51
C SER A 305 60.06 6.48 -44.20
N LEU A 306 59.33 5.39 -44.40
CA LEU A 306 59.79 4.20 -45.13
C LEU A 306 60.00 4.51 -46.63
N GLU A 307 59.16 5.34 -47.24
CA GLU A 307 59.30 5.70 -48.65
C GLU A 307 60.50 6.63 -48.88
N LEU A 308 60.73 7.60 -47.99
CA LEU A 308 61.97 8.39 -47.99
C LEU A 308 63.22 7.50 -47.86
N ALA A 309 63.18 6.51 -46.98
CA ALA A 309 64.27 5.54 -46.82
C ALA A 309 64.47 4.65 -48.06
N ARG A 310 63.41 4.32 -48.82
CA ARG A 310 63.51 3.60 -50.10
C ARG A 310 64.14 4.46 -51.19
N VAL A 311 63.70 5.71 -51.34
CA VAL A 311 64.23 6.65 -52.32
C VAL A 311 65.72 6.92 -52.08
N GLU A 312 66.12 7.13 -50.82
CA GLU A 312 67.53 7.30 -50.45
C GLU A 312 68.34 6.02 -50.69
N ASN A 313 67.80 4.84 -50.40
CA ASN A 313 68.48 3.58 -50.66
C ASN A 313 68.66 3.33 -52.18
N ALA A 314 67.66 3.64 -53.01
CA ALA A 314 67.80 3.61 -54.47
C ALA A 314 68.94 4.54 -54.94
N ARG A 315 68.90 5.82 -54.50
CA ARG A 315 69.94 6.82 -54.79
C ARG A 315 71.35 6.37 -54.36
N LEU A 316 71.47 5.66 -53.24
CA LEU A 316 72.74 5.10 -52.77
C LEU A 316 73.21 3.93 -53.64
N ASN A 317 72.30 3.05 -54.12
CA ASN A 317 72.66 1.99 -55.06
C ASN A 317 73.10 2.54 -56.42
N ASP A 318 72.45 3.60 -56.92
CA ASP A 318 72.87 4.28 -58.16
C ASP A 318 74.31 4.82 -58.03
N VAL A 319 74.62 5.50 -56.92
CA VAL A 319 75.98 5.99 -56.62
C VAL A 319 76.98 4.84 -56.46
N VAL A 320 76.59 3.71 -55.87
CA VAL A 320 77.45 2.51 -55.82
C VAL A 320 77.73 1.98 -57.21
N ALA A 321 76.72 1.86 -58.08
CA ALA A 321 76.88 1.42 -59.47
C ALA A 321 77.79 2.36 -60.28
N GLU A 322 77.68 3.68 -60.10
CA GLU A 322 78.63 4.66 -60.67
C GLU A 322 80.08 4.39 -60.21
N LYS A 323 80.30 4.15 -58.91
CA LYS A 323 81.65 3.88 -58.39
C LYS A 323 82.18 2.52 -58.83
N GLU A 324 81.34 1.49 -58.90
CA GLU A 324 81.71 0.20 -59.44
C GLU A 324 82.08 0.29 -60.93
N GLY A 325 81.33 1.05 -61.72
CA GLY A 325 81.65 1.36 -63.12
C GLY A 325 83.00 2.09 -63.25
N ALA A 326 83.21 3.16 -62.49
CA ALA A 326 84.49 3.88 -62.47
C ALA A 326 85.67 2.98 -62.05
N LEU A 327 85.48 2.09 -61.08
CA LEU A 327 86.49 1.10 -60.68
C LEU A 327 86.70 0.02 -61.74
N GLN A 328 85.69 -0.34 -62.55
CA GLN A 328 85.85 -1.23 -63.70
C GLN A 328 86.68 -0.55 -64.80
N SER A 329 86.39 0.71 -65.15
CA SER A 329 87.22 1.49 -66.09
C SER A 329 88.67 1.60 -65.62
N LEU A 330 88.90 1.98 -64.35
CA LEU A 330 90.26 2.09 -63.80
C LEU A 330 91.02 0.74 -63.81
N ARG A 331 90.32 -0.39 -63.63
CA ARG A 331 90.91 -1.73 -63.79
C ARG A 331 91.27 -2.04 -65.24
N GLN A 332 90.42 -1.66 -66.20
CA GLN A 332 90.70 -1.83 -67.63
C GLN A 332 91.89 -0.96 -68.06
N GLU A 333 91.93 0.31 -67.64
CA GLU A 333 93.07 1.23 -67.85
C GLU A 333 94.36 0.66 -67.26
N HIS A 334 94.33 0.13 -66.03
CA HIS A 334 95.48 -0.52 -65.39
C HIS A 334 95.95 -1.77 -66.15
N GLU A 335 95.05 -2.60 -66.68
CA GLU A 335 95.44 -3.73 -67.54
C GLU A 335 96.02 -3.27 -68.88
N CYS A 336 95.46 -2.24 -69.51
CA CYS A 336 96.05 -1.61 -70.70
C CYS A 336 97.45 -1.04 -70.42
N ILE A 337 97.63 -0.38 -69.27
CA ILE A 337 98.93 0.12 -68.81
C ILE A 337 99.90 -1.05 -68.62
N LYS A 338 99.54 -2.11 -67.89
CA LYS A 338 100.37 -3.32 -67.73
C LYS A 338 100.78 -3.94 -69.07
N VAL A 339 99.88 -4.03 -70.05
CA VAL A 339 100.19 -4.56 -71.37
C VAL A 339 101.15 -3.64 -72.12
N SER A 340 100.95 -2.32 -72.05
CA SER A 340 101.87 -1.34 -72.65
C SER A 340 103.24 -1.32 -71.96
N GLU A 341 103.30 -1.52 -70.65
CA GLU A 341 104.53 -1.63 -69.87
C GLU A 341 105.26 -2.92 -70.22
N ALA A 342 104.58 -4.06 -70.28
CA ALA A 342 105.16 -5.34 -70.69
C ALA A 342 105.69 -5.28 -72.14
N ALA A 343 104.99 -4.59 -73.04
CA ALA A 343 105.47 -4.33 -74.40
C ALA A 343 106.71 -3.42 -74.42
N ALA A 344 106.71 -2.32 -73.67
CA ALA A 344 107.87 -1.42 -73.55
C ALA A 344 109.08 -2.12 -72.90
N GLN A 345 108.87 -2.92 -71.85
CA GLN A 345 109.88 -3.80 -71.28
C GLN A 345 110.39 -4.83 -72.30
N GLY A 346 109.52 -5.34 -73.18
CA GLY A 346 109.86 -6.20 -74.31
C GLY A 346 110.82 -5.50 -75.27
N SER A 347 110.43 -4.34 -75.80
CA SER A 347 111.29 -3.54 -76.69
C SER A 347 112.59 -3.09 -76.03
N LEU A 348 112.59 -2.81 -74.72
CA LEU A 348 113.83 -2.54 -73.97
C LEU A 348 114.73 -3.78 -73.86
N LYS A 349 114.16 -4.98 -73.66
CA LYS A 349 114.92 -6.25 -73.68
C LYS A 349 115.47 -6.55 -75.08
N GLU A 350 114.70 -6.27 -76.14
CA GLU A 350 115.14 -6.40 -77.54
C GLU A 350 116.26 -5.42 -77.86
N LEU A 351 116.11 -4.13 -77.52
CA LEU A 351 117.16 -3.12 -77.69
C LEU A 351 118.44 -3.47 -76.90
N ASN A 352 118.31 -3.96 -75.66
CA ASN A 352 119.45 -4.42 -74.87
C ASN A 352 120.08 -5.70 -75.44
N SER A 353 119.29 -6.57 -76.09
CA SER A 353 119.79 -7.76 -76.79
C SER A 353 120.47 -7.41 -78.12
N LEU A 354 119.97 -6.40 -78.83
CA LEU A 354 120.62 -5.82 -80.01
C LEU A 354 121.92 -5.11 -79.63
N LEU A 355 121.96 -4.41 -78.49
CA LEU A 355 123.18 -3.82 -77.93
C LEU A 355 124.19 -4.92 -77.60
N ALA A 356 123.78 -5.97 -76.87
CA ALA A 356 124.61 -7.12 -76.55
C ALA A 356 125.14 -7.84 -77.81
N ALA A 357 124.28 -8.08 -78.81
CA ALA A 357 124.67 -8.67 -80.10
C ALA A 357 125.62 -7.75 -80.88
N THR A 358 125.43 -6.43 -80.85
CA THR A 358 126.33 -5.44 -81.44
C THR A 358 127.70 -5.45 -80.76
N THR A 359 127.77 -5.65 -79.44
CA THR A 359 129.03 -5.91 -78.72
C THR A 359 129.60 -7.32 -78.92
N THR A 360 128.88 -8.22 -79.62
CA THR A 360 129.35 -9.58 -79.92
C THR A 360 130.03 -9.64 -81.30
N THR A 361 130.89 -8.68 -81.59
CA THR A 361 131.93 -8.76 -82.63
C THR A 361 133.20 -8.05 -82.12
N ALA A 362 134.07 -8.84 -81.47
CA ALA A 362 135.26 -8.42 -80.69
C ALA A 362 134.93 -7.54 -79.46
N CYS A 363 135.39 -7.82 -78.22
CA CYS A 363 136.51 -8.66 -77.77
C CYS A 363 136.26 -9.28 -76.38
N SER A 364 137.13 -10.21 -75.97
CA SER A 364 137.03 -10.94 -74.69
C SER A 364 137.99 -10.41 -73.61
N THR A 365 137.52 -10.34 -72.35
CA THR A 365 138.27 -10.46 -71.08
C THR A 365 139.37 -9.43 -70.74
N PRO A 366 139.85 -9.33 -69.47
CA PRO A 366 139.09 -9.27 -68.20
C PRO A 366 139.65 -8.20 -67.22
N VAL A 367 138.96 -7.93 -66.09
CA VAL A 367 139.59 -7.52 -64.82
C VAL A 367 138.61 -7.63 -63.64
N SER A 368 139.14 -7.86 -62.43
CA SER A 368 138.38 -8.01 -61.17
C SER A 368 139.04 -7.24 -60.03
N SER A 369 138.30 -6.73 -59.04
CA SER A 369 138.53 -7.07 -57.60
C SER A 369 137.63 -6.33 -56.58
N ALA A 370 137.03 -7.15 -55.69
CA ALA A 370 136.86 -6.98 -54.24
C ALA A 370 135.95 -5.89 -53.60
N THR A 371 135.45 -6.24 -52.39
CA THR A 371 134.96 -5.36 -51.29
C THR A 371 133.56 -4.74 -51.51
N THR A 372 132.50 -5.01 -50.71
CA THR A 372 132.31 -5.84 -49.50
C THR A 372 130.84 -6.28 -49.36
N ALA A 373 130.55 -7.33 -48.58
CA ALA A 373 129.18 -7.61 -48.08
C ALA A 373 128.81 -6.66 -46.91
N PRO A 374 127.52 -6.50 -46.57
CA PRO A 374 126.95 -7.41 -45.56
C PRO A 374 125.44 -7.80 -45.70
N VAL A 375 125.16 -9.05 -45.30
CA VAL A 375 124.11 -9.49 -44.34
C VAL A 375 122.61 -9.31 -44.65
N ALA A 376 121.86 -10.39 -44.40
CA ALA A 376 120.40 -10.42 -44.19
C ALA A 376 120.07 -10.70 -42.70
N PRO A 377 118.90 -10.25 -42.22
CA PRO A 377 117.96 -11.12 -41.49
C PRO A 377 116.62 -11.17 -42.24
N GLU A 378 115.87 -12.28 -42.31
CA GLU A 378 115.24 -13.09 -41.25
C GLU A 378 113.96 -12.50 -40.63
N CYS A 379 113.10 -13.44 -40.19
CA CYS A 379 111.73 -13.29 -39.74
C CYS A 379 111.57 -12.40 -38.48
N GLY A 380 110.38 -11.79 -38.33
CA GLY A 380 109.93 -11.14 -37.10
C GLY A 380 108.41 -11.28 -36.92
N PHE A 381 107.97 -11.55 -35.69
CA PHE A 381 106.58 -11.87 -35.34
C PHE A 381 106.09 -10.94 -34.21
N ASP A 382 104.77 -10.79 -34.15
CA ASP A 382 103.95 -10.36 -32.99
C ASP A 382 103.80 -8.88 -32.54
N GLN A 383 102.56 -8.61 -32.15
CA GLN A 383 102.00 -7.76 -31.08
C GLN A 383 102.60 -6.41 -30.60
N ARG A 384 101.67 -5.43 -30.59
CA ARG A 384 101.37 -4.44 -29.51
C ARG A 384 102.49 -3.47 -29.05
N HIS A 385 102.22 -2.16 -29.18
CA HIS A 385 101.53 -1.42 -28.11
C HIS A 385 101.00 -0.03 -28.52
N LEU A 386 100.03 0.49 -27.77
CA LEU A 386 99.51 1.86 -27.82
C LEU A 386 100.38 2.83 -27.00
N PRO A 387 100.41 4.15 -27.32
CA PRO A 387 100.47 5.21 -26.32
C PRO A 387 99.05 5.55 -25.80
N ASN A 388 98.94 6.06 -24.57
CA ASN A 388 97.70 6.12 -23.78
C ASN A 388 97.32 7.55 -23.37
N GLY A 389 96.03 7.83 -23.13
CA GLY A 389 95.51 9.15 -22.68
C GLY A 389 94.04 9.38 -23.07
N ARG A 390 92.98 9.21 -22.25
CA ARG A 390 92.78 9.14 -20.77
C ARG A 390 92.81 10.52 -20.08
N LEU A 391 91.75 11.05 -19.43
CA LEU A 391 90.33 10.62 -19.29
C LEU A 391 89.39 11.89 -19.35
N VAL A 392 88.40 12.31 -18.51
CA VAL A 392 87.82 11.93 -17.19
C VAL A 392 86.35 12.43 -17.04
N ALA A 393 85.37 11.52 -16.89
CA ALA A 393 84.02 11.70 -16.26
C ALA A 393 82.99 12.71 -16.90
N SER A 394 81.68 12.68 -16.60
CA SER A 394 80.96 11.96 -15.52
C SER A 394 79.46 11.62 -15.77
N ALA A 395 79.03 10.48 -15.19
CA ALA A 395 77.70 10.15 -14.61
C ALA A 395 76.42 9.81 -15.44
N LYS A 396 75.99 8.55 -15.27
CA LYS A 396 74.59 7.98 -15.20
C LYS A 396 73.69 7.91 -16.45
N GLY A 397 73.20 6.69 -16.78
CA GLY A 397 71.91 6.50 -17.48
C GLY A 397 71.73 5.26 -18.38
N THR A 398 71.66 4.05 -17.82
CA THR A 398 71.18 2.80 -18.48
C THR A 398 70.32 2.00 -17.46
N PRO A 399 69.53 0.95 -17.81
CA PRO A 399 69.50 0.14 -19.04
C PRO A 399 68.04 -0.07 -19.58
N GLU A 400 67.62 -1.06 -20.40
CA GLU A 400 68.28 -2.18 -21.10
C GLU A 400 67.47 -2.61 -22.34
N THR A 401 68.10 -3.21 -23.36
CA THR A 401 67.40 -3.86 -24.49
C THR A 401 67.39 -5.40 -24.34
N GLY A 402 66.23 -6.00 -24.13
CA GLY A 402 66.07 -7.45 -24.01
C GLY A 402 65.59 -8.13 -25.29
N SER A 403 66.46 -8.89 -25.98
CA SER A 403 66.12 -9.70 -27.16
C SER A 403 66.28 -11.20 -26.90
N ARG A 404 65.22 -11.99 -27.19
CA ARG A 404 65.21 -13.46 -27.28
C ARG A 404 64.23 -13.85 -28.39
N ARG A 405 64.64 -14.52 -29.47
CA ARG A 405 65.08 -15.94 -29.60
C ARG A 405 63.95 -16.94 -29.28
N TRP A 406 63.46 -17.59 -30.34
CA TRP A 406 62.54 -18.73 -30.30
C TRP A 406 63.26 -20.06 -29.96
N MET A 407 62.56 -20.96 -29.27
CA MET A 407 62.28 -22.33 -29.75
C MET A 407 61.20 -23.02 -28.90
N ALA A 408 60.67 -24.15 -29.37
CA ALA A 408 59.36 -24.68 -28.96
C ALA A 408 59.33 -25.74 -27.83
N GLU A 409 58.18 -25.85 -27.17
CA GLU A 409 57.61 -27.10 -26.65
C GLU A 409 56.08 -27.11 -26.92
N LYS A 410 55.41 -28.24 -26.67
CA LYS A 410 54.21 -28.66 -27.43
C LYS A 410 52.87 -28.05 -26.98
N PRO A 411 51.89 -27.88 -27.91
CA PRO A 411 50.53 -27.44 -27.59
C PRO A 411 49.62 -28.58 -27.08
N ARG A 412 48.63 -28.21 -26.26
CA ARG A 412 47.38 -28.97 -26.09
C ARG A 412 46.19 -28.01 -26.22
N THR A 413 45.46 -28.18 -27.31
CA THR A 413 44.11 -27.62 -27.56
C THR A 413 43.08 -28.70 -27.20
N PRO A 414 41.76 -28.58 -27.48
CA PRO A 414 40.97 -27.42 -27.92
C PRO A 414 39.70 -27.17 -27.08
N SER A 415 39.03 -26.03 -27.30
CA SER A 415 37.68 -25.99 -27.92
C SER A 415 37.05 -24.59 -27.77
N GLY A 416 37.13 -23.79 -28.82
CA GLY A 416 35.95 -23.01 -29.19
C GLY A 416 34.91 -23.97 -29.79
N ARG A 417 33.61 -23.62 -29.74
CA ARG A 417 32.58 -24.31 -30.50
C ARG A 417 31.69 -23.26 -31.18
N SER A 418 31.80 -23.20 -32.51
CA SER A 418 30.98 -22.33 -33.33
C SER A 418 29.54 -22.84 -33.43
N TYR A 419 28.60 -21.90 -33.56
CA TYR A 419 27.38 -22.07 -34.35
C TYR A 419 27.43 -20.94 -35.39
N SER A 420 27.91 -21.19 -36.60
CA SER A 420 27.21 -21.88 -37.71
C SER A 420 26.15 -21.00 -38.37
N ILE A 421 26.61 -20.08 -39.23
CA ILE A 421 25.80 -19.60 -40.35
C ILE A 421 25.67 -20.77 -41.34
N GLY A 422 24.43 -21.16 -41.66
CA GLY A 422 24.15 -22.19 -42.67
C GLY A 422 23.90 -21.58 -44.05
N GLU A 423 24.50 -22.15 -45.09
CA GLU A 423 24.29 -21.73 -46.48
C GLU A 423 22.94 -22.20 -47.08
N PRO A 424 22.46 -21.57 -48.17
CA PRO A 424 21.11 -21.76 -48.68
C PRO A 424 20.98 -22.88 -49.72
N ALA A 425 19.90 -23.68 -49.64
CA ALA A 425 19.48 -24.54 -50.74
C ALA A 425 17.95 -24.79 -50.82
N LYS A 426 17.30 -24.07 -51.74
CA LYS A 426 16.29 -24.58 -52.71
C LYS A 426 15.22 -25.58 -52.18
N PHE A 427 13.99 -25.09 -51.97
CA PHE A 427 12.80 -25.84 -52.39
C PHE A 427 11.70 -24.93 -52.99
N LYS A 428 10.74 -25.53 -53.71
CA LYS A 428 9.80 -24.83 -54.60
C LYS A 428 8.46 -24.51 -53.92
N GLY A 429 8.08 -23.23 -53.93
CA GLY A 429 6.88 -22.71 -54.61
C GLY A 429 5.44 -23.06 -54.15
N VAL A 430 4.54 -22.13 -54.48
CA VAL A 430 3.08 -22.29 -54.64
C VAL A 430 2.21 -22.50 -53.38
N GLY A 431 1.63 -21.39 -52.89
CA GLY A 431 0.19 -21.15 -53.07
C GLY A 431 -0.80 -21.44 -51.92
N TYR A 432 -1.76 -20.51 -51.78
CA TYR A 432 -3.14 -20.66 -51.30
C TYR A 432 -3.46 -21.17 -49.87
N SER A 433 -3.88 -20.21 -49.04
CA SER A 433 -5.21 -20.17 -48.39
C SER A 433 -5.85 -21.44 -47.77
N GLN A 434 -5.73 -21.56 -46.44
CA GLN A 434 -6.81 -22.02 -45.54
C GLN A 434 -6.83 -21.08 -44.32
N SER A 435 -7.94 -20.53 -43.80
CA SER A 435 -9.38 -20.73 -44.00
C SER A 435 -9.99 -21.99 -43.37
N ALA A 436 -10.19 -21.92 -42.05
CA ALA A 436 -11.31 -22.56 -41.34
C ALA A 436 -12.11 -21.41 -40.65
N ARG A 437 -13.45 -21.25 -40.72
CA ARG A 437 -14.61 -22.17 -40.80
C ARG A 437 -14.80 -22.95 -39.50
N MET A 438 -15.87 -22.83 -38.70
CA MET A 438 -17.13 -22.03 -38.75
C MET A 438 -17.22 -21.09 -37.52
N GLY A 439 -18.24 -20.24 -37.29
CA GLY A 439 -19.53 -20.05 -37.98
C GLY A 439 -20.30 -18.82 -37.49
N SER A 440 -21.52 -18.63 -38.00
CA SER A 440 -22.37 -17.48 -37.67
C SER A 440 -23.04 -17.63 -36.30
N LEU A 441 -22.77 -16.70 -35.37
CA LEU A 441 -23.52 -16.48 -34.13
C LEU A 441 -23.91 -15.00 -34.00
N ASN A 442 -24.83 -14.70 -33.09
CA ASN A 442 -25.64 -13.48 -33.14
C ASN A 442 -24.88 -12.17 -32.79
N PRO A 443 -25.36 -10.99 -33.27
CA PRO A 443 -24.69 -9.70 -33.03
C PRO A 443 -24.54 -9.24 -31.57
N LYS A 444 -25.07 -9.97 -30.58
CA LYS A 444 -25.10 -9.57 -29.16
C LYS A 444 -23.88 -10.06 -28.37
N ASP A 445 -23.23 -11.14 -28.78
CA ASP A 445 -22.11 -11.75 -28.04
C ASP A 445 -20.76 -11.06 -28.33
N ARG A 446 -20.74 -10.11 -29.27
CA ARG A 446 -19.55 -9.35 -29.70
C ARG A 446 -19.04 -8.34 -28.65
N MET A 447 -19.75 -8.17 -27.53
CA MET A 447 -19.50 -7.14 -26.52
C MET A 447 -18.42 -7.49 -25.47
N PHE A 448 -17.93 -8.75 -25.42
CA PHE A 448 -16.98 -9.20 -24.39
C PHE A 448 -15.57 -9.58 -24.91
N ALA A 449 -15.27 -9.31 -26.19
CA ALA A 449 -14.01 -9.69 -26.83
C ALA A 449 -13.23 -8.47 -27.41
N SER A 450 -13.19 -7.34 -26.69
CA SER A 450 -12.49 -6.13 -27.16
C SER A 450 -11.97 -5.23 -26.03
N LEU A 451 -10.98 -5.72 -25.27
CA LEU A 451 -10.10 -4.89 -24.44
C LEU A 451 -8.60 -5.21 -24.64
N SER A 452 -8.25 -5.93 -25.71
CA SER A 452 -6.88 -6.34 -26.03
C SER A 452 -6.41 -5.82 -27.39
N ASN A 453 -6.55 -4.50 -27.63
CA ASN A 453 -5.72 -3.81 -28.63
C ASN A 453 -5.66 -2.29 -28.38
N MET A 454 -4.68 -1.84 -27.60
CA MET A 454 -4.34 -0.41 -27.42
C MET A 454 -2.91 -0.06 -27.87
N ALA A 455 -2.19 -1.00 -28.50
CA ALA A 455 -0.83 -0.76 -29.00
C ALA A 455 -0.83 0.03 -30.32
N ASP A 456 -1.66 -0.38 -31.28
CA ASP A 456 -1.54 0.04 -32.69
C ASP A 456 -1.89 1.51 -32.96
N LEU A 457 -2.59 2.19 -32.05
CA LEU A 457 -2.92 3.62 -32.19
C LEU A 457 -1.75 4.56 -31.86
N LYS A 458 -0.63 4.06 -31.33
CA LYS A 458 0.53 4.91 -30.98
C LYS A 458 1.55 5.05 -32.10
N SER A 459 1.71 4.04 -32.97
CA SER A 459 2.67 4.08 -34.09
C SER A 459 2.22 5.05 -35.19
N ALA A 460 0.93 5.02 -35.54
CA ALA A 460 0.35 5.86 -36.60
C ALA A 460 0.34 7.38 -36.31
N ALA A 461 0.82 7.81 -35.13
CA ALA A 461 0.96 9.20 -34.73
C ALA A 461 2.42 9.66 -34.60
N ALA A 462 3.41 8.77 -34.81
CA ALA A 462 4.83 9.08 -34.75
C ALA A 462 5.41 9.41 -36.14
N ASP A 463 4.99 8.69 -37.18
CA ASP A 463 5.50 8.82 -38.57
C ASP A 463 4.99 10.07 -39.31
N ALA A 464 4.33 11.01 -38.64
CA ALA A 464 3.66 12.18 -39.23
C ALA A 464 4.14 13.52 -38.66
N ALA A 465 5.34 13.56 -38.08
CA ALA A 465 5.89 14.72 -37.37
C ALA A 465 7.40 14.92 -37.59
N MET A 466 7.88 14.69 -38.81
CA MET A 466 9.25 14.96 -39.27
C MET A 466 9.22 15.39 -40.75
N ASP A 467 9.05 16.69 -41.00
CA ASP A 467 9.40 17.42 -42.23
C ASP A 467 9.43 18.92 -41.88
N ASP A 468 10.41 19.65 -42.43
CA ASP A 468 10.68 21.11 -42.41
C ASP A 468 10.40 21.93 -41.13
N TYR A 469 11.45 22.55 -40.57
CA TYR A 469 11.74 23.98 -40.84
C TYR A 469 13.18 24.34 -40.39
N ASP A 470 13.76 25.34 -41.05
CA ASP A 470 15.20 25.69 -41.00
C ASP A 470 15.70 26.32 -39.69
N ASP A 471 17.04 26.39 -39.59
CA ASP A 471 17.82 27.13 -38.59
C ASP A 471 17.78 28.66 -38.79
N ASP A 472 18.42 29.37 -37.84
CA ASP A 472 18.78 30.79 -37.82
C ASP A 472 17.67 31.86 -37.64
N GLU A 473 17.83 32.68 -36.59
CA GLU A 473 17.98 34.15 -36.65
C GLU A 473 17.40 34.92 -35.41
N PHE A 474 18.16 35.93 -34.96
CA PHE A 474 17.96 36.90 -33.86
C PHE A 474 17.82 36.45 -32.40
N ASP A 475 18.98 36.52 -31.74
CA ASP A 475 19.14 36.91 -30.33
C ASP A 475 18.75 38.39 -30.08
N HIS A 476 18.75 38.82 -28.81
CA HIS A 476 18.60 40.21 -28.30
C HIS A 476 17.18 40.85 -28.28
N ILE A 477 16.70 41.23 -27.07
CA ILE A 477 16.68 42.64 -26.56
C ILE A 477 16.14 42.70 -25.11
N ASP A 478 16.62 43.70 -24.37
CA ASP A 478 16.54 43.98 -22.93
C ASP A 478 15.22 43.81 -22.14
N GLU A 479 15.33 43.15 -20.98
CA GLU A 479 15.32 43.80 -19.65
C GLU A 479 14.77 45.25 -19.58
N SER A 480 13.48 45.46 -19.28
CA SER A 480 13.03 46.62 -18.45
C SER A 480 11.52 46.59 -18.09
N HIS A 481 11.16 47.46 -17.13
CA HIS A 481 9.81 47.94 -16.79
C HIS A 481 8.78 46.97 -16.19
N TYR A 482 8.95 46.71 -14.88
CA TYR A 482 7.82 46.65 -13.95
C TYR A 482 7.04 47.98 -13.93
N VAL A 483 5.80 48.01 -14.45
CA VAL A 483 4.61 48.61 -13.80
C VAL A 483 3.39 47.83 -14.32
N GLY A 484 2.50 47.41 -13.42
CA GLY A 484 1.30 46.65 -13.80
C GLY A 484 0.07 47.53 -14.02
N MET A 485 -0.87 47.06 -14.84
CA MET A 485 -2.29 47.37 -14.72
C MET A 485 -3.13 46.19 -15.22
N GLU A 486 -4.15 45.81 -14.47
CA GLU A 486 -5.04 44.71 -14.86
C GLU A 486 -6.07 45.18 -15.89
N HIS A 487 -6.06 44.56 -17.08
CA HIS A 487 -7.20 43.83 -17.68
C HIS A 487 -7.11 43.76 -19.21
N SER A 488 -7.30 42.56 -19.76
CA SER A 488 -8.36 42.24 -20.75
C SER A 488 -7.97 41.06 -21.64
N MET A 489 -8.79 40.02 -21.55
CA MET A 489 -8.97 38.87 -22.46
C MET A 489 -8.05 38.70 -23.69
N ASN A 490 -7.38 37.55 -23.78
CA ASN A 490 -7.74 36.53 -24.78
C ASN A 490 -7.18 35.14 -24.41
N GLY A 491 -7.91 34.06 -24.75
CA GLY A 491 -7.71 32.74 -24.12
C GLY A 491 -7.17 31.62 -25.02
N LYS A 492 -6.51 30.63 -24.41
CA LYS A 492 -6.27 29.29 -24.98
C LYS A 492 -6.76 28.21 -23.99
N LYS A 493 -7.31 27.11 -24.53
CA LYS A 493 -8.29 26.25 -23.84
C LYS A 493 -7.63 25.10 -23.06
N LYS A 494 -7.80 25.04 -21.73
CA LYS A 494 -7.53 23.83 -20.92
C LYS A 494 -8.80 22.98 -20.80
N ARG A 495 -8.71 21.67 -21.11
CA ARG A 495 -9.83 20.71 -21.08
C ARG A 495 -10.01 20.11 -19.67
N PRO A 496 -11.17 20.24 -19.00
CA PRO A 496 -11.46 19.50 -17.77
C PRO A 496 -12.02 18.10 -18.10
N ILE A 497 -11.25 17.04 -17.79
CA ILE A 497 -11.66 15.65 -18.04
C ILE A 497 -12.59 15.12 -16.93
N LEU A 498 -12.48 15.66 -15.71
CA LEU A 498 -13.22 15.20 -14.53
C LEU A 498 -14.62 15.84 -14.40
N ARG A 499 -15.53 15.51 -15.33
CA ARG A 499 -16.94 15.98 -15.27
C ARG A 499 -18.01 14.92 -15.56
N LYS A 500 -17.70 13.62 -15.44
CA LYS A 500 -18.61 12.50 -15.77
C LYS A 500 -19.07 11.58 -14.63
N PHE A 501 -18.59 11.74 -13.39
CA PHE A 501 -19.07 10.94 -12.25
C PHE A 501 -20.26 11.58 -11.48
N GLY A 502 -20.36 12.91 -11.43
CA GLY A 502 -21.36 13.60 -10.60
C GLY A 502 -22.83 13.53 -11.08
N ASP A 503 -23.09 13.06 -12.30
CA ASP A 503 -24.43 13.06 -12.91
C ASP A 503 -25.19 11.72 -12.84
N LEU A 504 -24.55 10.65 -12.38
CA LEU A 504 -25.22 9.36 -12.17
C LEU A 504 -26.09 9.37 -10.90
N PHE A 505 -25.62 10.02 -9.83
CA PHE A 505 -26.31 10.04 -8.53
C PHE A 505 -27.57 10.92 -8.49
N ARG A 506 -27.72 11.90 -9.41
CA ARG A 506 -28.88 12.80 -9.45
C ARG A 506 -30.15 12.18 -10.09
N ARG A 507 -30.10 10.95 -10.60
CA ARG A 507 -31.19 10.38 -11.43
C ARG A 507 -31.86 9.14 -10.83
N LYS A 508 -32.00 9.09 -9.50
CA LYS A 508 -32.75 8.04 -8.78
C LYS A 508 -33.72 8.58 -7.72
N SER A 509 -34.49 9.61 -8.11
CA SER A 509 -35.79 9.94 -7.53
C SER A 509 -36.87 9.84 -8.63
N PHE A 510 -38.15 9.85 -8.23
CA PHE A 510 -39.33 9.71 -9.12
C PHE A 510 -39.57 8.31 -9.73
N TYR A 511 -39.72 7.30 -8.87
CA TYR A 511 -40.79 6.32 -9.07
C TYR A 511 -41.88 6.56 -8.01
N LYS A 512 -42.96 7.24 -8.40
CA LYS A 512 -44.19 7.34 -7.61
C LYS A 512 -45.31 6.78 -8.49
N ALA A 513 -45.91 5.66 -8.06
CA ALA A 513 -46.99 5.03 -8.81
C ALA A 513 -48.25 5.90 -8.74
N ASN A 514 -48.81 6.25 -9.89
CA ASN A 514 -50.13 6.86 -9.97
C ASN A 514 -51.19 5.75 -10.01
N LEU A 515 -51.87 5.53 -8.90
CA LEU A 515 -53.14 4.81 -8.84
C LEU A 515 -54.16 5.74 -8.20
N ALA A 516 -55.08 6.26 -9.01
CA ALA A 516 -56.25 6.99 -8.54
C ALA A 516 -57.40 6.00 -8.28
N PRO A 517 -58.31 6.26 -7.34
CA PRO A 517 -59.47 5.39 -7.11
C PRO A 517 -60.46 5.52 -8.27
N VAL A 518 -60.98 4.38 -8.76
CA VAL A 518 -62.17 4.35 -9.61
C VAL A 518 -63.39 4.12 -8.72
N HIS A 519 -64.38 5.01 -8.81
CA HIS A 519 -65.69 4.83 -8.20
C HIS A 519 -66.58 3.93 -9.08
N THR A 520 -66.94 2.76 -8.56
CA THR A 520 -68.26 2.10 -8.69
C THR A 520 -68.42 1.16 -7.50
#